data_AF-A0A2G3J5I0-F1
#
_entry.id   AF-A0A2G3J5I0-F1
#
_cell.length_a   1.000
_cell.length_b   1.000
_cell.length_c   1.000
_cell.angle_alpha   90.00
_cell.angle_beta   90.00
_cell.angle_gamma   90.00
#
_symmetry.space_group_name_H-M   'P 1'
#
loop_
_entity.id
_entity.type
_entity.pdbx_description
1 polymer ?
#
loop_
_entity_poly.entity_id
_entity_poly.type
_entity_poly.pdbx_seq_one_letter_code
_entity_poly.pdbx_strand_id
1 'polypeptide(L)'
;MANSVDEEVRKRMVLVITDLYPSGYGRNKKLEQATGVNSNLWSDLQTSRRRPSAATLAALAKLAPNKLSWILLGDGDTPVMRIQPEISGSSLVKAKVTQTEKTALIALAKQNCCSVSDILRKVIQHILAKTPVELATETATKSDTLVSLRLRKGEYDELAKRAGNGRTKARYVRRVLRNHLFKTAEFTDVELSALLDSNKQIWAWGRNLNQIAHRLNASTSEADIISAGKISDLRNELNRHIIAVNHLISACLNRHTT
;
A
#
# COMPACT_ATOMS: atom_id res chain seq x y z
N MET A 1 -7.74 -25.88 21.72
CA MET A 1 -7.55 -26.01 20.25
C MET A 1 -8.43 -25.04 19.44
N ALA A 2 -9.70 -24.81 19.78
CA ALA A 2 -10.60 -23.90 19.04
C ALA A 2 -10.10 -22.43 18.88
N ASN A 3 -9.49 -21.85 19.92
CA ASN A 3 -8.98 -20.46 19.85
C ASN A 3 -7.85 -20.24 18.83
N SER A 4 -7.11 -21.30 18.47
CA SER A 4 -6.00 -21.18 17.50
C SER A 4 -6.50 -21.19 16.05
N VAL A 5 -7.60 -21.89 15.79
CA VAL A 5 -8.20 -21.99 14.44
C VAL A 5 -8.92 -20.69 14.10
N ASP A 6 -9.68 -20.14 15.05
CA ASP A 6 -10.39 -18.86 14.89
C ASP A 6 -9.42 -17.69 14.62
N GLU A 7 -8.25 -17.71 15.27
CA GLU A 7 -7.22 -16.69 15.11
C GLU A 7 -6.54 -16.77 13.74
N GLU A 8 -6.35 -17.97 13.21
CA GLU A 8 -5.74 -18.19 11.90
C GLU A 8 -6.71 -17.81 10.77
N VAL A 9 -7.98 -18.20 10.89
CA VAL A 9 -9.06 -17.77 9.99
C VAL A 9 -9.15 -16.24 9.95
N ARG A 10 -9.07 -15.58 11.11
CA ARG A 10 -9.09 -14.12 11.22
C ARG A 10 -7.92 -13.46 10.49
N LYS A 11 -6.69 -13.95 10.68
CA LYS A 11 -5.50 -13.43 9.98
C LYS A 11 -5.64 -13.53 8.46
N ARG A 12 -6.17 -14.66 7.98
CA ARG A 12 -6.43 -14.89 6.55
C ARG A 12 -7.50 -13.94 6.01
N MET A 13 -8.58 -13.71 6.75
CA MET A 13 -9.60 -12.72 6.37
C MET A 13 -9.02 -11.30 6.26
N VAL A 14 -8.17 -10.89 7.21
CA VAL A 14 -7.52 -9.56 7.19
C VAL A 14 -6.62 -9.40 5.96
N LEU A 15 -5.88 -10.45 5.57
CA LEU A 15 -5.08 -10.45 4.35
C LEU A 15 -5.94 -10.28 3.09
N VAL A 16 -7.05 -11.02 3.00
CA VAL A 16 -7.98 -10.90 1.87
C VAL A 16 -8.62 -9.52 1.80
N ILE A 17 -9.04 -8.95 2.94
CA ILE A 17 -9.61 -7.59 2.99
C ILE A 17 -8.57 -6.55 2.56
N THR A 18 -7.32 -6.69 3.00
CA THR A 18 -6.24 -5.76 2.67
C THR A 18 -5.89 -5.81 1.18
N ASP A 19 -6.03 -6.98 0.55
CA ASP A 19 -5.84 -7.18 -0.89
C ASP A 19 -7.01 -6.60 -1.72
N LEU A 20 -8.25 -6.84 -1.30
CA LEU A 20 -9.44 -6.31 -1.98
C LEU A 20 -9.53 -4.78 -1.89
N TYR A 21 -9.11 -4.21 -0.76
CA TYR A 21 -9.17 -2.78 -0.51
C TYR A 21 -7.87 -2.27 0.15
N PRO A 22 -6.80 -2.07 -0.64
CA PRO A 22 -5.54 -1.58 -0.11
C PRO A 22 -5.71 -0.22 0.57
N SER A 23 -5.24 -0.11 1.81
CA SER A 23 -4.58 1.13 2.23
C SER A 23 -5.29 2.50 2.20
N GLY A 24 -6.60 2.70 2.46
CA GLY A 24 -7.22 4.04 2.30
C GLY A 24 -8.22 4.49 3.38
N TYR A 25 -8.29 5.82 3.62
CA TYR A 25 -9.34 6.45 4.42
C TYR A 25 -10.72 6.05 3.87
N GLY A 26 -11.61 5.57 4.74
CA GLY A 26 -12.95 5.10 4.35
C GLY A 26 -13.05 3.66 3.83
N ARG A 27 -12.01 2.82 3.93
CA ARG A 27 -12.06 1.39 3.57
C ARG A 27 -13.29 0.66 4.12
N ASN A 28 -13.54 0.79 5.42
CA ASN A 28 -14.62 0.07 6.08
C ASN A 28 -16.00 0.54 5.62
N LYS A 29 -16.12 1.82 5.20
CA LYS A 29 -17.34 2.38 4.62
C LYS A 29 -17.62 1.81 3.22
N LYS A 30 -16.57 1.56 2.43
CA LYS A 30 -16.70 0.87 1.11
C LYS A 30 -17.08 -0.60 1.27
N LEU A 31 -16.52 -1.28 2.26
CA LEU A 31 -16.91 -2.66 2.60
C LEU A 31 -18.37 -2.72 3.05
N GLU A 32 -18.81 -1.76 3.87
CA GLU A 32 -20.21 -1.64 4.28
C GLU A 32 -21.15 -1.42 3.10
N GLN A 33 -20.79 -0.56 2.15
CA GLN A 33 -21.57 -0.36 0.91
C GLN A 33 -21.65 -1.63 0.04
N ALA A 34 -20.56 -2.40 -0.05
CA ALA A 34 -20.50 -3.60 -0.88
C ALA A 34 -21.16 -4.84 -0.26
N THR A 35 -21.21 -4.91 1.07
CA THR A 35 -21.63 -6.13 1.80
C THR A 35 -22.86 -5.94 2.67
N GLY A 36 -23.26 -4.70 2.97
CA GLY A 36 -24.30 -4.38 3.95
C GLY A 36 -23.86 -4.62 5.40
N VAL A 37 -22.61 -5.02 5.65
CA VAL A 37 -22.08 -5.27 7.00
C VAL A 37 -21.47 -3.99 7.57
N ASN A 38 -21.90 -3.60 8.76
CA ASN A 38 -21.49 -2.38 9.44
C ASN A 38 -19.96 -2.19 9.47
N SER A 39 -19.48 -0.98 9.15
CA SER A 39 -18.06 -0.60 9.15
C SER A 39 -17.32 -0.87 10.46
N ASN A 40 -18.01 -0.85 11.60
CA ASN A 40 -17.44 -1.17 12.90
C ASN A 40 -17.05 -2.65 13.02
N LEU A 41 -17.83 -3.57 12.42
CA LEU A 41 -17.50 -5.00 12.43
C LEU A 41 -16.24 -5.30 11.61
N TRP A 42 -16.03 -4.56 10.52
CA TRP A 42 -14.79 -4.64 9.73
C TRP A 42 -13.59 -4.05 10.48
N SER A 43 -13.81 -2.98 11.25
CA SER A 43 -12.79 -2.38 12.13
C SER A 43 -12.39 -3.31 13.27
N ASP A 44 -13.37 -3.96 13.91
CA ASP A 44 -13.14 -4.89 15.02
C ASP A 44 -12.36 -6.14 14.59
N LEU A 45 -12.61 -6.63 13.36
CA LEU A 45 -11.86 -7.74 12.76
C LEU A 45 -10.37 -7.38 12.53
N GLN A 46 -10.10 -6.14 12.08
CA GLN A 46 -8.75 -5.63 11.82
C GLN A 46 -7.98 -5.29 13.10
N THR A 47 -8.66 -4.79 14.13
CA THR A 47 -8.06 -4.39 15.41
C THR A 47 -7.88 -5.54 16.40
N SER A 48 -8.17 -6.78 15.99
CA SER A 48 -8.02 -8.00 16.79
C SER A 48 -8.88 -8.03 18.06
N ARG A 49 -9.98 -7.27 18.10
CA ARG A 49 -10.83 -7.12 19.31
C ARG A 49 -11.95 -8.17 19.41
N ARG A 50 -12.33 -8.82 18.31
CA ARG A 50 -13.46 -9.77 18.28
C ARG A 50 -13.22 -10.96 17.34
N ARG A 51 -13.89 -12.08 17.66
CA ARG A 51 -13.98 -13.25 16.78
C ARG A 51 -14.72 -12.89 15.47
N PRO A 52 -14.33 -13.49 14.33
CA PRO A 52 -15.04 -13.28 13.06
C PRO A 52 -16.49 -13.73 13.19
N SER A 53 -17.43 -12.83 12.92
CA SER A 53 -18.86 -13.16 12.95
C SER A 53 -19.25 -13.94 11.70
N ALA A 54 -20.27 -14.80 11.81
CA ALA A 54 -20.83 -15.52 10.66
C ALA A 54 -21.25 -14.57 9.52
N ALA A 55 -21.72 -13.37 9.87
CA ALA A 55 -22.06 -12.32 8.91
C ALA A 55 -20.82 -11.81 8.14
N THR A 56 -19.68 -11.61 8.80
CA THR A 56 -18.43 -11.20 8.12
C THR A 56 -17.87 -12.29 7.21
N LEU A 57 -18.03 -13.57 7.59
CA LEU A 57 -17.64 -14.71 6.74
C LEU A 57 -18.53 -14.81 5.50
N ALA A 58 -19.86 -14.67 5.65
CA ALA A 58 -20.79 -14.67 4.52
C ALA A 58 -20.57 -13.47 3.58
N ALA A 59 -20.25 -12.30 4.13
CA ALA A 59 -19.92 -11.12 3.34
C ALA A 59 -18.63 -11.30 2.53
N LEU A 60 -17.59 -11.88 3.14
CA LEU A 60 -16.36 -12.24 2.42
C LEU A 60 -16.59 -13.34 1.39
N ALA A 61 -17.51 -14.27 1.67
CA ALA A 61 -17.91 -15.30 0.72
C ALA A 61 -18.49 -14.71 -0.57
N LYS A 62 -19.29 -13.65 -0.42
CA LYS A 62 -19.89 -12.91 -1.53
C LYS A 62 -18.87 -12.08 -2.31
N LEU A 63 -17.87 -11.50 -1.62
CA LEU A 63 -16.85 -10.64 -2.21
C LEU A 63 -15.72 -11.42 -2.91
N ALA A 64 -15.31 -12.56 -2.36
CA ALA A 64 -14.18 -13.34 -2.85
C ALA A 64 -14.45 -14.85 -2.68
N PRO A 65 -15.38 -15.41 -3.48
CA PRO A 65 -15.78 -16.82 -3.36
C PRO A 65 -14.59 -17.78 -3.59
N ASN A 66 -13.66 -17.39 -4.45
CA ASN A 66 -12.42 -18.13 -4.74
C ASN A 66 -11.40 -18.13 -3.59
N LYS A 67 -11.60 -17.35 -2.53
CA LYS A 67 -10.69 -17.25 -1.38
C LYS A 67 -11.27 -17.89 -0.10
N LEU A 68 -12.52 -18.36 -0.13
CA LEU A 68 -13.20 -18.96 1.03
C LEU A 68 -12.57 -20.25 1.52
N SER A 69 -12.21 -21.15 0.61
CA SER A 69 -11.59 -22.44 0.95
C SER A 69 -10.28 -22.23 1.71
N TRP A 70 -9.46 -21.27 1.25
CA TRP A 70 -8.23 -20.89 1.92
C TRP A 70 -8.47 -20.23 3.29
N ILE A 71 -9.47 -19.35 3.39
CA ILE A 71 -9.84 -18.71 4.67
C ILE A 71 -10.26 -19.75 5.71
N LEU A 72 -11.11 -20.72 5.34
CA LEU A 72 -11.76 -21.64 6.28
C LEU A 72 -10.94 -22.90 6.59
N LEU A 73 -10.30 -23.50 5.58
CA LEU A 73 -9.64 -24.81 5.70
C LEU A 73 -8.12 -24.69 5.71
N GLY A 74 -7.57 -23.64 5.10
CA GLY A 74 -6.11 -23.53 4.92
C GLY A 74 -5.51 -24.53 3.95
N ASP A 75 -6.36 -25.26 3.23
CA ASP A 75 -5.95 -26.14 2.16
C ASP A 75 -5.61 -25.32 0.91
N GLY A 76 -4.39 -25.55 0.41
CA GLY A 76 -3.76 -24.77 -0.65
C GLY A 76 -2.65 -23.88 -0.11
N ASP A 77 -1.55 -23.77 -0.87
CA ASP A 77 -0.45 -22.86 -0.56
C ASP A 77 -1.01 -21.50 -0.11
N THR A 78 -0.38 -20.83 0.88
CA THR A 78 -0.49 -19.36 1.01
C THR A 78 -0.47 -18.83 -0.41
N PRO A 79 -1.42 -17.98 -0.84
CA PRO A 79 -1.38 -17.45 -2.19
C PRO A 79 -0.10 -16.63 -2.27
N VAL A 80 1.00 -17.31 -2.63
CA VAL A 80 2.22 -16.71 -3.13
C VAL A 80 1.67 -15.97 -4.31
N MET A 81 1.67 -14.65 -4.15
CA MET A 81 1.35 -13.67 -5.15
C MET A 81 2.11 -14.00 -6.43
N ARG A 82 1.57 -14.90 -7.24
CA ARG A 82 1.78 -14.90 -8.67
C ARG A 82 0.89 -13.78 -9.19
N ILE A 83 1.39 -12.57 -9.01
CA ILE A 83 1.35 -11.63 -10.12
C ILE A 83 2.25 -12.28 -11.17
N GLN A 84 1.70 -13.22 -11.95
CA GLN A 84 2.23 -13.39 -13.29
C GLN A 84 1.98 -12.03 -13.95
N PRO A 85 3.03 -11.33 -14.41
CA PRO A 85 2.83 -10.14 -15.19
C PRO A 85 2.25 -10.63 -16.51
N GLU A 86 0.93 -10.58 -16.67
CA GLU A 86 0.36 -10.56 -18.01
C GLU A 86 0.80 -9.27 -18.66
N ILE A 87 1.76 -9.45 -19.55
CA ILE A 87 2.22 -8.57 -20.62
C ILE A 87 1.06 -7.69 -21.09
N SER A 88 1.07 -6.40 -20.73
CA SER A 88 0.28 -5.43 -21.48
C SER A 88 0.96 -5.26 -22.83
N GLY A 89 0.30 -5.85 -23.83
CA GLY A 89 0.76 -6.05 -25.19
C GLY A 89 0.01 -7.19 -25.91
N SER A 90 -0.66 -8.09 -25.17
CA SER A 90 -1.56 -9.10 -25.75
C SER A 90 -2.57 -9.59 -24.71
N SER A 91 -3.82 -9.15 -24.76
CA SER A 91 -4.90 -9.80 -24.02
C SER A 91 -5.09 -11.22 -24.57
N LEU A 92 -4.79 -12.22 -23.74
CA LEU A 92 -4.76 -13.61 -24.18
C LEU A 92 -6.14 -14.24 -23.99
N VAL A 93 -6.92 -14.29 -25.06
CA VAL A 93 -8.24 -14.94 -25.07
C VAL A 93 -8.04 -16.45 -25.07
N LYS A 94 -8.41 -17.11 -23.96
CA LYS A 94 -8.37 -18.58 -23.84
C LYS A 94 -9.74 -19.16 -24.16
N ALA A 95 -9.79 -20.06 -25.14
CA ALA A 95 -10.97 -20.84 -25.46
C ALA A 95 -10.63 -22.33 -25.43
N LYS A 96 -11.56 -23.16 -24.97
CA LYS A 96 -11.46 -24.62 -25.14
C LYS A 96 -11.86 -24.93 -26.58
N VAL A 97 -10.92 -25.51 -27.32
CA VAL A 97 -11.08 -25.88 -28.72
C VAL A 97 -10.80 -27.38 -28.81
N THR A 98 -11.58 -28.10 -29.60
CA THR A 98 -11.37 -29.53 -29.83
C THR A 98 -10.11 -29.76 -30.67
N GLN A 99 -9.52 -30.96 -30.59
CA GLN A 99 -8.29 -31.26 -31.30
C GLN A 99 -8.47 -31.21 -32.84
N THR A 100 -9.66 -31.56 -33.34
CA THR A 100 -10.03 -31.51 -34.76
C THR A 100 -10.07 -30.07 -35.28
N GLU A 101 -10.70 -29.16 -34.54
CA GLU A 101 -10.74 -27.73 -34.84
C GLU A 101 -9.33 -27.12 -34.85
N LYS A 102 -8.47 -27.52 -33.90
CA LYS A 102 -7.07 -27.08 -33.86
C LYS A 102 -6.29 -27.50 -35.11
N THR A 103 -6.48 -28.73 -35.57
CA THR A 103 -5.82 -29.22 -36.80
C THR A 103 -6.33 -28.50 -38.05
N ALA A 104 -7.63 -28.22 -38.14
CA ALA A 104 -8.21 -27.46 -39.25
C ALA A 104 -7.67 -26.02 -39.29
N LEU A 105 -7.51 -25.37 -38.13
CA LEU A 105 -6.99 -24.01 -38.02
C LEU A 105 -5.51 -23.93 -38.41
N ILE A 106 -4.72 -24.96 -38.09
CA ILE A 106 -3.32 -25.09 -38.54
C ILE A 106 -3.25 -25.30 -40.06
N ALA A 107 -4.16 -26.10 -40.64
CA ALA A 107 -4.22 -26.29 -42.09
C ALA A 107 -4.57 -24.99 -42.83
N LEU A 108 -5.55 -24.23 -42.31
CA LEU A 108 -5.91 -22.91 -42.84
C LEU A 108 -4.77 -21.89 -42.71
N ALA A 109 -4.00 -21.93 -41.62
CA ALA A 109 -2.80 -21.11 -41.44
C ALA A 109 -1.73 -21.38 -42.50
N LYS A 110 -1.50 -22.66 -42.82
CA LYS A 110 -0.55 -23.08 -43.86
C LYS A 110 -1.00 -22.64 -45.26
N GLN A 111 -2.28 -22.75 -45.59
CA GLN A 111 -2.82 -22.31 -46.89
C GLN A 111 -2.69 -20.80 -47.12
N ASN A 112 -2.84 -20.00 -46.06
CA ASN A 112 -2.83 -18.53 -46.14
C ASN A 112 -1.47 -17.89 -45.83
N CYS A 113 -0.40 -18.69 -45.66
CA CYS A 113 0.94 -18.23 -45.28
C CYS A 113 0.95 -17.26 -44.08
N CYS A 114 0.08 -17.49 -43.10
CA CYS A 114 -0.11 -16.62 -41.94
C CYS A 114 0.00 -17.42 -40.64
N SER A 115 0.29 -16.76 -39.51
CA SER A 115 0.27 -17.45 -38.22
C SER A 115 -1.16 -17.76 -37.77
N VAL A 116 -1.31 -18.80 -36.95
CA VAL A 116 -2.58 -19.20 -36.32
C VAL A 116 -3.21 -18.01 -35.56
N SER A 117 -2.37 -17.22 -34.88
CA SER A 117 -2.79 -16.02 -34.16
C SER A 117 -3.29 -14.91 -35.09
N ASP A 118 -2.73 -14.78 -36.30
CA ASP A 118 -3.17 -13.77 -37.27
C ASP A 118 -4.53 -14.12 -37.88
N ILE A 119 -4.79 -15.41 -38.13
CA ILE A 119 -6.11 -15.88 -38.57
C ILE A 119 -7.16 -15.62 -37.50
N LEU A 120 -6.88 -15.98 -36.25
CA LEU A 120 -7.80 -15.73 -35.14
C LEU A 120 -8.08 -14.22 -34.98
N ARG A 121 -7.05 -13.38 -35.11
CA ARG A 121 -7.22 -11.93 -35.07
C ARG A 121 -8.15 -11.42 -36.19
N LYS A 122 -7.98 -11.90 -37.42
CA LYS A 122 -8.84 -11.54 -38.56
C LYS A 122 -10.29 -11.99 -38.37
N VAL A 123 -10.50 -13.19 -37.83
CA VAL A 123 -11.84 -13.72 -37.53
C VAL A 123 -12.52 -12.88 -36.45
N ILE A 124 -11.80 -12.56 -35.37
CA ILE A 124 -12.32 -11.69 -34.30
C ILE A 124 -12.67 -10.30 -34.84
N GLN A 125 -11.79 -9.70 -35.65
CA GLN A 125 -12.05 -8.41 -36.29
C GLN A 125 -13.29 -8.45 -37.21
N HIS A 126 -13.46 -9.53 -37.98
CA HIS A 126 -14.62 -9.69 -38.86
C HIS A 126 -15.93 -9.82 -38.07
N ILE A 127 -15.92 -10.51 -36.93
CA ILE A 127 -17.09 -10.67 -36.06
C ILE A 127 -17.42 -9.34 -35.36
N LEU A 128 -16.42 -8.66 -34.81
CA LEU A 128 -16.61 -7.35 -34.15
C LEU A 128 -17.09 -6.26 -35.12
N ALA A 129 -16.67 -6.32 -36.38
CA ALA A 129 -17.17 -5.41 -37.42
C ALA A 129 -18.65 -5.67 -37.78
N LYS A 130 -19.13 -6.91 -37.60
CA LYS A 130 -20.52 -7.31 -37.88
C LYS A 130 -21.47 -7.14 -36.70
N THR A 131 -20.95 -7.03 -35.47
CA THR A 131 -21.74 -6.94 -34.25
C THR A 131 -21.28 -5.71 -33.46
N PRO A 132 -21.97 -4.56 -33.59
CA PRO A 132 -21.60 -3.38 -32.83
C PRO A 132 -21.81 -3.63 -31.34
N VAL A 133 -20.73 -3.62 -30.57
CA VAL A 133 -20.74 -3.69 -29.11
C VAL A 133 -20.46 -2.28 -28.60
N GLU A 134 -21.42 -1.67 -27.90
CA GLU A 134 -21.20 -0.41 -27.19
C GLU A 134 -20.25 -0.65 -26.01
N LEU A 135 -19.02 -0.15 -26.15
CA LEU A 135 -18.02 -0.18 -25.08
C LEU A 135 -18.26 1.01 -24.16
N ALA A 136 -18.76 0.75 -22.95
CA ALA A 136 -18.77 1.73 -21.89
C ALA A 136 -17.32 2.15 -21.58
N THR A 137 -17.01 3.42 -21.76
CA THR A 137 -15.70 3.99 -21.44
C THR A 137 -15.56 4.04 -19.92
N GLU A 138 -14.76 3.11 -19.38
CA GLU A 138 -14.36 3.16 -17.99
C GLU A 138 -13.55 4.44 -17.73
N THR A 139 -14.01 5.20 -16.75
CA THR A 139 -13.43 6.46 -16.30
C THR A 139 -11.94 6.29 -16.00
N ALA A 140 -11.14 7.25 -16.48
CA ALA A 140 -9.70 7.32 -16.32
C ALA A 140 -9.28 7.13 -14.85
N THR A 141 -8.89 5.90 -14.51
CA THR A 141 -8.08 5.62 -13.34
C THR A 141 -6.65 6.03 -13.67
N LYS A 142 -5.98 6.70 -12.73
CA LYS A 142 -4.57 7.14 -12.83
C LYS A 142 -3.76 6.08 -13.57
N SER A 143 -3.26 6.42 -14.77
CA SER A 143 -2.49 5.50 -15.59
C SER A 143 -1.10 5.30 -14.98
N ASP A 144 -1.03 4.43 -13.97
CA ASP A 144 0.25 3.95 -13.43
C ASP A 144 0.97 3.21 -14.56
N THR A 145 2.00 3.86 -15.12
CA THR A 145 2.82 3.30 -16.19
C THR A 145 3.83 2.34 -15.56
N LEU A 146 3.80 1.07 -15.99
CA LEU A 146 4.67 0.03 -15.44
C LEU A 146 6.06 0.10 -16.11
N VAL A 147 7.10 0.23 -15.29
CA VAL A 147 8.51 0.20 -15.74
C VAL A 147 9.15 -1.09 -15.24
N SER A 148 9.58 -1.96 -16.16
CA SER A 148 10.32 -3.19 -15.81
C SER A 148 11.82 -2.94 -15.81
N LEU A 149 12.51 -3.26 -14.71
CA LEU A 149 13.96 -3.11 -14.56
C LEU A 149 14.61 -4.49 -14.50
N ARG A 150 15.62 -4.73 -15.34
CA ARG A 150 16.49 -5.90 -15.25
C ARG A 150 17.76 -5.50 -14.48
N LEU A 151 17.96 -6.12 -13.32
CA LEU A 151 19.12 -5.91 -12.46
C LEU A 151 19.99 -7.17 -12.49
N ARG A 152 21.31 -7.00 -12.40
CA ARG A 152 22.23 -8.12 -12.15
C ARG A 152 22.05 -8.64 -10.73
N LYS A 153 22.41 -9.90 -10.49
CA LYS A 153 22.22 -10.54 -9.17
C LYS A 153 22.88 -9.76 -8.03
N GLY A 154 24.11 -9.26 -8.23
CA GLY A 154 24.80 -8.44 -7.23
C GLY A 154 24.13 -7.08 -6.96
N GLU A 155 23.53 -6.45 -7.97
CA GLU A 155 22.79 -5.20 -7.82
C GLU A 155 21.46 -5.42 -7.09
N TYR A 156 20.82 -6.56 -7.34
CA TYR A 156 19.59 -6.96 -6.66
C TYR A 156 19.80 -7.22 -5.16
N ASP A 157 20.91 -7.85 -4.80
CA ASP A 157 21.28 -8.11 -3.41
C ASP A 157 21.63 -6.81 -2.67
N GLU A 158 22.33 -5.89 -3.34
CA GLU A 158 22.63 -4.57 -2.76
C GLU A 158 21.36 -3.72 -2.59
N LEU A 159 20.44 -3.79 -3.55
CA LEU A 159 19.12 -3.18 -3.46
C LEU A 159 18.32 -3.76 -2.29
N ALA A 160 18.46 -5.06 -2.01
CA ALA A 160 17.83 -5.71 -0.86
C ALA A 160 18.33 -5.11 0.46
N LYS A 161 19.64 -4.95 0.59
CA LYS A 161 20.27 -4.37 1.79
C LYS A 161 19.83 -2.91 2.00
N ARG A 162 19.82 -2.10 0.93
CA ARG A 162 19.49 -0.68 1.00
C ARG A 162 18.00 -0.39 1.18
N ALA A 163 17.11 -1.28 0.76
CA ALA A 163 15.67 -1.15 1.02
C ALA A 163 15.34 -1.28 2.52
N GLY A 164 16.11 -2.08 3.27
CA GLY A 164 15.93 -2.28 4.71
C GLY A 164 14.62 -2.97 5.10
N ASN A 165 14.48 -3.29 6.40
CA ASN A 165 13.41 -4.16 6.92
C ASN A 165 11.98 -3.54 6.88
N GLY A 166 11.82 -2.28 6.47
CA GLY A 166 10.53 -1.57 6.49
C GLY A 166 9.97 -1.16 5.13
N ARG A 167 10.71 -1.37 4.03
CA ARG A 167 10.29 -0.93 2.68
C ARG A 167 10.38 -2.05 1.66
N THR A 168 9.39 -2.11 0.77
CA THR A 168 9.48 -2.97 -0.41
C THR A 168 10.54 -2.45 -1.36
N LYS A 169 11.29 -3.36 -1.98
CA LYS A 169 12.32 -3.06 -2.99
C LYS A 169 11.81 -2.10 -4.07
N ALA A 170 10.60 -2.32 -4.57
CA ALA A 170 9.93 -1.45 -5.55
C ALA A 170 9.67 -0.03 -5.03
N ARG A 171 9.33 0.12 -3.74
CA ARG A 171 9.14 1.44 -3.12
C ARG A 171 10.47 2.18 -3.01
N TYR A 172 11.55 1.49 -2.68
CA TYR A 172 12.89 2.07 -2.64
C TYR A 172 13.33 2.57 -4.04
N VAL A 173 13.16 1.74 -5.07
CA VAL A 173 13.47 2.10 -6.48
C VAL A 173 12.67 3.32 -6.92
N ARG A 174 11.35 3.32 -6.70
CA ARG A 174 10.49 4.46 -7.05
C ARG A 174 10.92 5.74 -6.34
N ARG A 175 11.31 5.66 -5.07
CA ARG A 175 11.83 6.80 -4.32
C ARG A 175 13.11 7.34 -4.94
N VAL A 176 14.08 6.48 -5.23
CA VAL A 176 15.35 6.89 -5.85
C VAL A 176 15.10 7.55 -7.21
N LEU A 177 14.24 6.95 -8.05
CA LEU A 177 13.84 7.52 -9.34
C LEU A 177 13.14 8.88 -9.18
N ARG A 178 12.18 9.00 -8.25
CA ARG A 178 11.49 10.27 -7.99
C ARG A 178 12.45 11.34 -7.49
N ASN A 179 13.33 11.00 -6.56
CA ASN A 179 14.34 11.92 -6.04
C ASN A 179 15.28 12.39 -7.17
N HIS A 180 15.69 11.49 -8.07
CA HIS A 180 16.53 11.84 -9.21
C HIS A 180 15.80 12.71 -10.24
N LEU A 181 14.54 12.39 -10.55
CA LEU A 181 13.77 13.08 -11.59
C LEU A 181 13.23 14.43 -11.14
N PHE A 182 12.73 14.52 -9.90
CA PHE A 182 12.00 15.69 -9.41
C PHE A 182 12.79 16.50 -8.38
N LYS A 183 14.01 16.06 -8.00
CA LYS A 183 14.81 16.67 -6.92
C LYS A 183 14.00 16.93 -5.65
N THR A 184 12.97 16.13 -5.41
CA THR A 184 12.11 16.28 -4.26
C THR A 184 12.83 15.72 -3.05
N ALA A 185 13.10 16.59 -2.08
CA ALA A 185 13.70 16.17 -0.83
C ALA A 185 12.69 15.37 -0.02
N GLU A 186 12.88 14.04 0.05
CA GLU A 186 12.03 13.14 0.84
C GLU A 186 12.75 12.71 2.11
N PHE A 187 12.16 13.02 3.27
CA PHE A 187 12.66 12.56 4.56
C PHE A 187 12.69 11.03 4.64
N THR A 188 13.79 10.49 5.15
CA THR A 188 13.92 9.07 5.49
C THR A 188 13.05 8.71 6.70
N ASP A 189 12.81 7.42 6.95
CA ASP A 189 11.95 6.99 8.07
C ASP A 189 12.59 7.38 9.43
N VAL A 190 13.93 7.40 9.49
CA VAL A 190 14.68 7.85 10.67
C VAL A 190 14.49 9.34 10.89
N GLU A 191 14.62 10.15 9.84
CA GLU A 191 14.39 11.60 9.91
C GLU A 191 12.92 11.92 10.24
N LEU A 192 11.97 11.17 9.67
CA LEU A 192 10.55 11.32 9.97
C LEU A 192 10.24 10.95 11.43
N SER A 193 10.84 9.87 11.96
CA SER A 193 10.73 9.52 13.38
C SER A 193 11.30 10.62 14.27
N ALA A 194 12.46 11.19 13.89
CA ALA A 194 13.06 12.30 14.63
C ALA A 194 12.18 13.56 14.59
N LEU A 195 11.50 13.84 13.46
CA LEU A 195 10.51 14.92 13.36
C LEU A 195 9.23 14.66 14.18
N LEU A 196 8.81 13.40 14.32
CA LEU A 196 7.69 13.05 15.20
C LEU A 196 8.06 13.23 16.67
N ASP A 197 9.27 12.82 17.06
CA ASP A 197 9.77 13.04 18.41
C ASP A 197 9.99 14.52 18.70
N SER A 198 10.39 15.28 17.70
CA SER A 198 10.44 16.74 17.72
C SER A 198 9.09 17.36 18.07
N ASN A 199 8.02 16.92 17.42
CA ASN A 199 6.67 17.41 17.72
C ASN A 199 6.21 17.08 19.15
N LYS A 200 6.62 15.93 19.71
CA LYS A 200 6.34 15.59 21.11
C LYS A 200 7.06 16.53 22.07
N GLN A 201 8.31 16.91 21.78
CA GLN A 201 9.08 17.85 22.60
C GLN A 201 8.44 19.24 22.62
N ILE A 202 7.98 19.75 21.46
CA ILE A 202 7.24 21.02 21.37
C ILE A 202 5.98 20.98 22.24
N TRP A 203 5.24 19.86 22.20
CA TRP A 203 4.07 19.66 23.05
C TRP A 203 4.39 19.68 24.55
N ALA A 204 5.51 19.08 24.94
CA ALA A 204 5.97 19.10 26.33
C ALA A 204 6.34 20.52 26.79
N TRP A 205 6.98 21.31 25.93
CA TRP A 205 7.28 22.71 26.23
C TRP A 205 6.02 23.56 26.35
N GLY A 206 5.01 23.35 25.50
CA GLY A 206 3.72 24.02 25.61
C GLY A 206 3.05 23.78 26.96
N ARG A 207 3.12 22.55 27.48
CA ARG A 207 2.65 22.24 28.85
C ARG A 207 3.46 22.95 29.93
N ASN A 208 4.79 22.94 29.82
CA ASN A 208 5.65 23.59 30.80
C ASN A 208 5.44 25.12 30.83
N LEU A 209 5.29 25.75 29.67
CA LEU A 209 4.95 27.18 29.56
C LEU A 209 3.59 27.48 30.19
N ASN A 210 2.58 26.66 29.92
CA ASN A 210 1.25 26.85 30.51
C ASN A 210 1.27 26.72 32.03
N GLN A 211 2.09 25.80 32.58
CA GLN A 211 2.27 25.67 34.02
C GLN A 211 2.99 26.87 34.64
N ILE A 212 3.99 27.44 33.96
CA ILE A 212 4.68 28.66 34.40
C ILE A 212 3.69 29.84 34.42
N ALA A 213 2.90 30.00 33.37
CA ALA A 213 1.87 31.04 33.30
C ALA A 213 0.85 30.93 34.44
N HIS A 214 0.36 29.71 34.73
CA HIS A 214 -0.56 29.49 35.86
C HIS A 214 0.08 29.80 37.23
N ARG A 215 1.36 29.48 37.43
CA ARG A 215 2.07 29.76 38.70
C ARG A 215 2.37 31.25 38.89
N LEU A 216 2.76 31.93 37.81
CA LEU A 216 2.96 33.38 37.81
C LEU A 216 1.65 34.13 38.09
N ASN A 217 0.54 33.66 37.51
CA ASN A 217 -0.78 34.23 37.80
C ASN A 217 -1.26 33.98 39.24
N ALA A 218 -0.67 33.03 39.97
CA ALA A 218 -1.12 32.61 41.30
C ALA A 218 -0.28 33.19 42.46
N SER A 219 0.89 33.79 42.23
CA SER A 219 1.75 34.29 43.33
C SER A 219 2.75 35.35 42.87
N THR A 220 2.78 36.52 43.52
CA THR A 220 3.45 37.75 43.06
C THR A 220 4.81 38.05 43.73
N SER A 221 5.41 37.16 44.53
CA SER A 221 6.73 37.47 45.15
C SER A 221 7.75 36.32 45.24
N GLU A 222 7.35 35.06 45.43
CA GLU A 222 8.29 33.92 45.41
C GLU A 222 8.32 33.16 44.07
N ALA A 223 7.33 33.40 43.20
CA ALA A 223 7.25 32.75 41.90
C ALA A 223 8.23 33.31 40.86
N ASP A 224 8.70 34.55 41.02
CA ASP A 224 9.51 35.22 40.00
C ASP A 224 10.91 34.59 39.84
N ILE A 225 11.55 34.19 40.93
CA ILE A 225 12.91 33.61 40.89
C ILE A 225 12.87 32.15 40.36
N ILE A 226 11.89 31.35 40.79
CA ILE A 226 11.69 29.96 40.32
C ILE A 226 11.22 29.94 38.86
N SER A 227 10.46 30.94 38.42
CA SER A 227 10.01 31.07 37.04
C SER A 227 11.15 31.51 36.11
N ALA A 228 12.01 32.46 36.53
CA ALA A 228 13.14 32.91 35.72
C ALA A 228 14.14 31.78 35.39
N GLY A 229 14.49 30.94 36.38
CA GLY A 229 15.35 29.77 36.15
C GLY A 229 14.72 28.75 35.19
N LYS A 230 13.45 28.42 35.39
CA LYS A 230 12.72 27.48 34.52
C LYS A 230 12.51 28.00 33.10
N ILE A 231 12.34 29.30 32.92
CA ILE A 231 12.27 29.95 31.60
C ILE A 231 13.62 29.87 30.88
N SER A 232 14.73 30.08 31.61
CA SER A 232 16.08 29.92 31.06
C SER A 232 16.34 28.49 30.60
N ASP A 233 15.99 27.50 31.42
CA ASP A 233 16.15 26.08 31.08
C ASP A 233 15.31 25.68 29.86
N LEU A 234 14.06 26.15 29.80
CA LEU A 234 13.18 25.92 28.64
C LEU A 234 13.75 26.55 27.37
N ARG A 235 14.30 27.77 27.47
CA ARG A 235 14.96 28.46 26.36
C ARG A 235 16.17 27.69 25.85
N ASN A 236 16.98 27.13 26.75
CA ASN A 236 18.12 26.31 26.38
C ASN A 236 17.70 25.00 25.70
N GLU A 237 16.64 24.35 26.20
CA GLU A 237 16.07 23.16 25.56
C GLU A 237 15.51 23.47 24.17
N LEU A 238 14.83 24.61 24.02
CA LEU A 238 14.29 25.08 22.75
C LEU A 238 15.40 25.36 21.72
N ASN A 239 16.48 26.00 22.14
CA ASN A 239 17.62 26.26 21.27
C ASN A 239 18.31 24.96 20.82
N ARG A 240 18.55 24.01 21.73
CA ARG A 240 19.13 22.70 21.39
C ARG A 240 18.30 21.96 20.35
N HIS A 241 16.99 22.03 20.50
CA HIS A 241 16.06 21.39 19.60
C HIS A 241 15.99 22.07 18.22
N ILE A 242 15.97 23.41 18.15
CA ILE A 242 16.04 24.15 16.87
C ILE A 242 17.30 23.75 16.09
N ILE A 243 18.43 23.63 16.78
CA ILE A 243 19.69 23.18 16.17
C ILE A 243 19.55 21.75 15.62
N ALA A 244 18.93 20.84 16.39
CA ALA A 244 18.72 19.46 15.95
C ALA A 244 17.79 19.35 14.72
N VAL A 245 16.69 20.12 14.69
CA VAL A 245 15.77 20.16 13.55
C VAL A 245 16.44 20.76 12.32
N ASN A 246 17.18 21.86 12.48
CA ASN A 246 17.93 22.44 11.38
C ASN A 246 18.96 21.46 10.82
N HIS A 247 19.66 20.72 11.67
CA HIS A 247 20.59 19.67 11.23
C HIS A 247 19.87 18.58 10.42
N LEU A 248 18.67 18.15 10.82
CA LEU A 248 17.87 17.18 10.05
C LEU A 248 17.42 17.73 8.69
N ILE A 249 16.97 18.98 8.65
CA ILE A 249 16.55 19.65 7.41
C ILE A 249 17.75 19.82 6.47
N SER A 250 18.88 20.30 6.98
CA SER A 250 20.11 20.43 6.20
C SER A 250 20.66 19.09 5.73
N ALA A 251 20.60 18.03 6.54
CA ALA A 251 20.99 16.68 6.14
C ALA A 251 20.09 16.11 5.03
N CYS A 252 18.78 16.40 5.09
CA CYS A 252 17.84 16.06 4.04
C CYS A 252 18.23 16.80 2.74
N LEU A 253 18.37 18.13 2.79
CA LEU A 253 18.69 18.96 1.62
C LEU A 253 20.04 18.60 0.98
N ASN A 254 21.10 18.42 1.76
CA ASN A 254 22.46 18.12 1.26
C ASN A 254 22.56 16.76 0.56
N ARG A 255 21.70 15.80 0.92
CA ARG A 255 21.59 14.49 0.26
C ARG A 255 21.10 14.59 -1.19
N HIS A 256 20.52 15.73 -1.58
CA HIS A 256 19.94 15.94 -2.90
C HIS A 256 20.78 16.87 -3.80
N THR A 257 21.76 17.59 -3.25
CA THR A 257 22.58 18.57 -3.99
C THR A 257 23.95 18.03 -4.43
N THR A 258 24.25 16.76 -4.15
CA THR A 258 25.47 16.05 -4.61
C THR A 258 25.11 14.97 -5.61
#